data_AF-A0A921TBQ5-F1
#
_entry.id   AF-A0A921TBQ5-F1
#
_cell.length_a   1.000
_cell.length_b   1.000
_cell.length_c   1.000
_cell.angle_alpha   90.00
_cell.angle_beta   90.00
_cell.angle_gamma   90.00
#
_symmetry.space_group_name_H-M   'P 1'
#
loop_
_entity.id
_entity.type
_entity.pdbx_description
1 polymer ?
#
loop_
_entity_poly.entity_id
_entity_poly.type
_entity_poly.pdbx_seq_one_letter_code
_entity_poly.pdbx_strand_id
1 'polypeptide(L)'
;MAHRILRRLLLSTGIALAAGSGAANAQSLGGNLLFLIQEGAGGSTGGNTLTLDQSNALGTRLAGSEDGLLPALQSGGGNTADVLMEGADGRLSLSQVNTGGALGRGNEAFAVIGGASIGELIQSGQGNVADLTIFSVPGLLPGSGRIEQEGSSNIASLRVEGAGASGQISQMGDANIMTLEVEGAGTSGTVIQTGNGNGTTGTVRVISNGETVRIVQRGF
;
A
#
# COMPACT_ATOMS: atom_id res chain seq x y z
N MET A 1 28.25 20.03 12.20
CA MET A 1 28.18 18.56 12.33
C MET A 1 27.38 18.02 11.17
N ALA A 2 28.06 17.45 10.16
CA ALA A 2 27.41 16.90 8.98
C ALA A 2 27.17 15.40 9.19
N HIS A 3 25.90 14.98 9.19
CA HIS A 3 25.52 13.57 9.26
C HIS A 3 25.85 12.90 7.91
N ARG A 4 26.94 12.15 7.90
CA ARG A 4 27.40 11.34 6.76
C ARG A 4 26.59 10.04 6.78
N ILE A 5 25.54 9.95 5.97
CA ILE A 5 24.78 8.71 5.80
C ILE A 5 25.65 7.75 4.98
N LEU A 6 26.09 6.66 5.62
CA LEU A 6 26.75 5.53 4.97
C LEU A 6 25.80 4.94 3.91
N ARG A 7 26.16 5.06 2.62
CA ARG A 7 25.57 4.22 1.57
C ARG A 7 26.10 2.79 1.77
N ARG A 8 25.30 1.97 2.45
CA ARG A 8 25.56 0.52 2.56
C ARG A 8 25.25 -0.09 1.19
N LEU A 9 26.25 -0.75 0.62
CA LEU A 9 26.13 -1.52 -0.61
C LEU A 9 25.18 -2.70 -0.32
N LEU A 10 23.90 -2.55 -0.65
CA LEU A 10 22.92 -3.63 -0.64
C LEU A 10 23.28 -4.58 -1.79
N LEU A 11 23.73 -5.79 -1.47
CA LEU A 11 23.58 -6.91 -2.40
C LEU A 11 22.09 -7.25 -2.42
N SER A 12 21.34 -6.58 -3.30
CA SER A 12 19.95 -6.94 -3.56
C SER A 12 19.93 -8.26 -4.33
N THR A 13 19.37 -9.31 -3.72
CA THR A 13 18.67 -10.32 -4.52
C THR A 13 17.33 -9.73 -4.92
N GLY A 14 17.37 -8.67 -5.73
CA GLY A 14 16.18 -8.10 -6.34
C GLY A 14 15.68 -9.06 -7.40
N ILE A 15 14.54 -9.69 -7.16
CA ILE A 15 13.83 -10.43 -8.20
C ILE A 15 13.15 -9.38 -9.08
N ALA A 16 13.84 -8.94 -10.13
CA ALA A 16 13.22 -8.16 -11.19
C ALA A 16 12.45 -9.12 -12.10
N LEU A 17 11.13 -9.17 -11.97
CA LEU A 17 10.28 -9.89 -12.92
C LEU A 17 9.90 -8.95 -14.07
N ALA A 18 10.41 -9.24 -15.26
CA ALA A 18 10.07 -8.53 -16.49
C ALA A 18 8.77 -9.08 -17.10
N ALA A 19 7.96 -8.15 -17.61
CA ALA A 19 6.60 -8.30 -18.10
C ALA A 19 6.38 -9.52 -19.02
N GLY A 20 5.42 -10.35 -18.64
CA GLY A 20 4.78 -11.36 -19.47
C GLY A 20 3.45 -11.74 -18.81
N SER A 21 2.38 -11.84 -19.60
CA SER A 21 1.07 -12.26 -19.11
C SER A 21 1.18 -13.66 -18.48
N GLY A 22 1.18 -13.73 -17.15
CA GLY A 22 1.32 -14.98 -16.41
C GLY A 22 1.38 -14.74 -14.91
N ALA A 23 0.80 -15.66 -14.14
CA ALA A 23 0.93 -15.67 -12.69
C ALA A 23 2.36 -16.05 -12.30
N ALA A 24 3.00 -15.26 -11.46
CA ALA A 24 4.33 -15.53 -10.94
C ALA A 24 4.26 -15.86 -9.44
N ASN A 25 4.87 -17.00 -9.08
CA ASN A 25 5.12 -17.37 -7.69
C ASN A 25 6.62 -17.27 -7.44
N ALA A 26 7.05 -16.35 -6.59
CA ALA A 26 8.43 -16.28 -6.12
C ALA A 26 8.48 -16.60 -4.62
N GLN A 27 9.30 -17.59 -4.26
CA GLN A 27 9.60 -17.93 -2.86
C GLN A 27 11.08 -17.61 -2.61
N SER A 28 11.34 -16.72 -1.65
CA SER A 28 12.70 -16.45 -1.16
C SER A 28 13.04 -17.37 0.02
N LEU A 29 14.33 -17.64 0.21
CA LEU A 29 14.85 -18.27 1.43
C LEU A 29 14.32 -17.50 2.65
N GLY A 30 13.64 -18.18 3.57
CA GLY A 30 12.96 -17.56 4.73
C GLY A 30 11.43 -17.63 4.71
N GLY A 31 10.81 -18.23 3.69
CA GLY A 31 9.36 -18.46 3.65
C GLY A 31 8.53 -17.25 3.17
N ASN A 32 9.18 -16.25 2.59
CA ASN A 32 8.50 -15.10 1.99
C ASN A 32 7.75 -15.53 0.71
N LEU A 33 6.52 -15.05 0.54
CA LEU A 33 5.64 -15.38 -0.59
C LEU A 33 5.28 -14.11 -1.39
N LEU A 34 5.56 -14.15 -2.70
CA LEU A 34 4.95 -13.27 -3.67
C LEU A 34 4.01 -14.08 -4.55
N PHE A 35 2.73 -13.71 -4.57
CA PHE A 35 1.75 -14.22 -5.52
C PHE A 35 1.18 -13.04 -6.31
N LEU A 36 1.49 -12.93 -7.60
CA LEU A 36 1.18 -11.77 -8.43
C LEU A 36 0.60 -12.15 -9.80
N ILE A 37 -0.41 -11.39 -10.23
CA ILE A 37 -0.89 -11.31 -11.60
C ILE A 37 -0.68 -9.88 -12.12
N GLN A 38 0.00 -9.76 -13.26
CA GLN A 38 0.09 -8.52 -14.02
C GLN A 38 -0.61 -8.70 -15.36
N GLU A 39 -1.64 -7.89 -15.60
CA GLU A 39 -2.41 -7.88 -16.84
C GLU A 39 -2.30 -6.49 -17.47
N GLY A 40 -1.69 -6.42 -18.64
CA GLY A 40 -1.68 -5.18 -19.42
C GLY A 40 -3.03 -4.96 -20.11
N ALA A 41 -3.43 -3.69 -20.29
CA ALA A 41 -4.51 -3.38 -21.22
C ALA A 41 -4.05 -3.66 -22.66
N GLY A 42 -4.88 -4.33 -23.47
CA GLY A 42 -4.60 -4.52 -24.90
C GLY A 42 -4.32 -3.18 -25.58
N GLY A 43 -3.14 -3.04 -26.20
CA GLY A 43 -2.70 -1.78 -26.81
C GLY A 43 -2.01 -0.77 -25.88
N SER A 44 -1.79 -1.11 -24.61
CA SER A 44 -0.98 -0.31 -23.67
C SER A 44 0.50 -0.33 -24.06
N THR A 45 1.12 0.85 -24.15
CA THR A 45 2.59 0.99 -24.29
C THR A 45 3.31 1.00 -22.94
N GLY A 46 2.59 1.05 -21.82
CA GLY A 46 3.12 1.01 -20.46
C GLY A 46 2.86 -0.34 -19.79
N GLY A 47 3.93 -1.08 -19.48
CA GLY A 47 3.85 -2.26 -18.63
C GLY A 47 3.56 -1.90 -17.17
N ASN A 48 3.09 -2.86 -16.40
CA ASN A 48 3.00 -2.72 -14.94
C ASN A 48 4.38 -2.99 -14.32
N THR A 49 4.72 -2.28 -13.25
CA THR A 49 5.97 -2.45 -12.51
C THR A 49 5.65 -2.74 -11.04
N LEU A 50 6.29 -3.77 -10.49
CA LEU A 50 6.31 -4.05 -9.07
C LEU A 50 7.77 -4.20 -8.63
N THR A 51 8.20 -3.40 -7.68
CA THR A 51 9.43 -3.61 -6.91
C THR A 51 9.06 -4.16 -5.55
N LEU A 52 9.66 -5.28 -5.16
CA LEU A 52 9.46 -5.89 -3.85
C LEU A 52 10.81 -6.15 -3.18
N ASP A 53 11.02 -5.54 -2.02
CA ASP A 53 12.16 -5.83 -1.14
C ASP A 53 11.69 -6.56 0.12
N GLN A 54 12.16 -7.80 0.26
CA GLN A 54 11.94 -8.68 1.42
C GLN A 54 13.27 -9.18 2.00
N SER A 55 14.37 -8.47 1.73
CA SER A 55 15.73 -8.89 2.13
C SER A 55 15.91 -9.01 3.65
N ASN A 56 15.14 -8.23 4.42
CA ASN A 56 15.14 -8.25 5.89
C ASN A 56 13.85 -8.86 6.47
N ALA A 57 13.13 -9.66 5.69
CA ALA A 57 11.85 -10.24 6.05
C ALA A 57 11.88 -11.77 6.17
N LEU A 58 11.03 -12.30 7.05
CA LEU A 58 10.79 -13.75 7.22
C LEU A 58 9.29 -14.02 7.18
N GLY A 59 8.84 -15.03 6.44
CA GLY A 59 7.41 -15.39 6.38
C GLY A 59 6.47 -14.30 5.87
N THR A 60 6.99 -13.23 5.25
CA THR A 60 6.15 -12.12 4.75
C THR A 60 5.39 -12.51 3.49
N ARG A 61 4.27 -11.82 3.23
CA ARG A 61 3.39 -12.16 2.11
C ARG A 61 2.87 -10.93 1.38
N LEU A 62 3.04 -10.93 0.06
CA LEU A 62 2.31 -10.04 -0.86
C LEU A 62 1.32 -10.88 -1.69
N ALA A 63 0.03 -10.55 -1.57
CA ALA A 63 -1.08 -11.25 -2.21
C ALA A 63 -2.23 -10.26 -2.54
N GLY A 64 -3.35 -10.74 -3.06
CA GLY A 64 -4.57 -9.95 -3.32
C GLY A 64 -5.65 -10.13 -2.26
N SER A 65 -5.36 -10.96 -1.26
CA SER A 65 -6.21 -11.18 -0.09
C SER A 65 -5.35 -11.49 1.13
N GLU A 66 -5.85 -11.16 2.32
CA GLU A 66 -5.12 -11.36 3.58
C GLU A 66 -4.77 -12.83 3.84
N ASP A 67 -5.62 -13.76 3.40
CA ASP A 67 -5.40 -15.21 3.51
C ASP A 67 -4.36 -15.75 2.52
N GLY A 68 -3.94 -14.94 1.55
CA GLY A 68 -2.98 -15.30 0.52
C GLY A 68 -3.53 -16.21 -0.58
N LEU A 69 -4.85 -16.40 -0.65
CA LEU A 69 -5.47 -17.28 -1.64
C LEU A 69 -5.68 -16.59 -2.99
N LEU A 70 -5.73 -15.26 -3.02
CA LEU A 70 -5.80 -14.47 -4.24
C LEU A 70 -4.44 -13.85 -4.56
N PRO A 71 -4.07 -13.74 -5.85
CA PRO A 71 -2.86 -13.05 -6.26
C PRO A 71 -3.02 -11.55 -6.08
N ALA A 72 -1.93 -10.86 -5.72
CA ALA A 72 -1.83 -9.43 -5.89
C ALA A 72 -2.10 -9.10 -7.36
N LEU A 73 -2.80 -8.01 -7.64
CA LEU A 73 -3.28 -7.68 -8.98
C LEU A 73 -2.74 -6.34 -9.42
N GLN A 74 -2.14 -6.29 -10.60
CA GLN A 74 -1.95 -5.06 -11.37
C GLN A 74 -2.59 -5.26 -12.74
N SER A 75 -3.80 -4.75 -12.92
CA SER A 75 -4.57 -4.83 -14.16
C SER A 75 -4.65 -3.46 -14.84
N GLY A 76 -4.54 -3.43 -16.16
CA GLY A 76 -4.44 -2.19 -16.94
C GLY A 76 -2.99 -1.79 -17.22
N GLY A 77 -2.80 -0.58 -17.77
CA GLY A 77 -1.49 -0.07 -18.15
C GLY A 77 -0.82 0.77 -17.07
N GLY A 78 0.50 0.70 -16.97
CA GLY A 78 1.32 1.67 -16.23
C GLY A 78 1.17 1.68 -14.71
N ASN A 79 0.56 0.66 -14.10
CA ASN A 79 0.51 0.59 -12.63
C ASN A 79 1.92 0.39 -12.07
N THR A 80 2.25 1.10 -10.99
CA THR A 80 3.53 1.00 -10.29
C THR A 80 3.28 0.71 -8.82
N ALA A 81 4.08 -0.20 -8.26
CA ALA A 81 4.08 -0.48 -6.83
C ALA A 81 5.51 -0.70 -6.34
N ASP A 82 5.91 0.02 -5.30
CA ASP A 82 7.17 -0.18 -4.58
C ASP A 82 6.85 -0.64 -3.15
N VAL A 83 7.21 -1.88 -2.83
CA VAL A 83 6.87 -2.54 -1.58
C VAL A 83 8.14 -2.94 -0.82
N LEU A 84 8.25 -2.48 0.41
CA LEU A 84 9.23 -2.91 1.39
C LEU A 84 8.51 -3.64 2.53
N MET A 85 8.90 -4.89 2.78
CA MET A 85 8.44 -5.63 3.95
C MET A 85 9.63 -5.96 4.84
N GLU A 86 9.51 -5.65 6.13
CA GLU A 86 10.56 -5.88 7.12
C GLU A 86 10.02 -6.66 8.32
N GLY A 87 10.86 -7.49 8.92
CA GLY A 87 10.48 -8.31 10.07
C GLY A 87 9.73 -9.58 9.68
N ALA A 88 9.10 -10.22 10.67
CA ALA A 88 8.44 -11.51 10.48
C ALA A 88 6.94 -11.34 10.19
N ASP A 89 6.36 -12.19 9.34
CA ASP A 89 4.91 -12.40 9.17
C ASP A 89 4.07 -11.19 8.73
N GLY A 90 4.71 -10.11 8.26
CA GLY A 90 4.01 -8.97 7.66
C GLY A 90 3.25 -9.38 6.39
N ARG A 91 2.05 -8.81 6.20
CA ARG A 91 1.16 -9.13 5.06
C ARG A 91 0.72 -7.86 4.35
N LEU A 92 0.72 -7.90 3.03
CA LEU A 92 0.17 -6.86 2.18
C LEU A 92 -0.79 -7.47 1.16
N SER A 93 -2.02 -6.97 1.15
CA SER A 93 -2.96 -7.13 0.05
C SER A 93 -2.81 -5.97 -0.93
N LEU A 94 -2.58 -6.24 -2.22
CA LEU A 94 -2.42 -5.23 -3.25
C LEU A 94 -3.31 -5.52 -4.47
N SER A 95 -4.14 -4.54 -4.83
CA SER A 95 -4.93 -4.56 -6.06
C SER A 95 -4.94 -3.17 -6.71
N GLN A 96 -4.35 -3.09 -7.90
CA GLN A 96 -4.32 -1.89 -8.74
C GLN A 96 -5.02 -2.20 -10.05
N VAL A 97 -6.17 -1.57 -10.28
CA VAL A 97 -6.96 -1.72 -11.50
C VAL A 97 -7.04 -0.38 -12.20
N ASN A 98 -6.23 -0.21 -13.26
CA ASN A 98 -6.27 0.95 -14.13
C ASN A 98 -7.32 0.77 -15.24
N THR A 99 -8.42 1.51 -15.14
CA THR A 99 -9.52 1.48 -16.12
C THR A 99 -9.35 2.51 -17.25
N GLY A 100 -8.34 3.39 -17.19
CA GLY A 100 -8.10 4.45 -18.19
C GLY A 100 -7.49 3.97 -19.51
N GLY A 101 -7.31 2.66 -19.71
CA GLY A 101 -6.76 2.07 -20.94
C GLY A 101 -5.29 2.46 -21.20
N ALA A 102 -4.87 2.44 -22.47
CA ALA A 102 -3.48 2.66 -22.89
C ALA A 102 -2.95 4.09 -22.63
N LEU A 103 -3.84 5.07 -22.43
CA LEU A 103 -3.51 6.48 -22.21
C LEU A 103 -3.79 6.93 -20.76
N GLY A 104 -4.42 6.08 -19.97
CA GLY A 104 -4.70 6.34 -18.56
C GLY A 104 -3.41 6.37 -17.76
N ARG A 105 -3.28 7.35 -16.85
CA ARG A 105 -2.22 7.33 -15.84
C ARG A 105 -2.42 6.08 -14.97
N GLY A 106 -1.37 5.28 -14.82
CA GLY A 106 -1.41 4.12 -13.94
C GLY A 106 -1.58 4.53 -12.48
N ASN A 107 -2.02 3.59 -11.66
CA ASN A 107 -2.07 3.78 -10.23
C ASN A 107 -0.67 3.55 -9.62
N GLU A 108 -0.33 4.34 -8.62
CA GLU A 108 0.96 4.30 -7.93
C GLU A 108 0.76 3.93 -6.46
N ALA A 109 1.52 2.95 -5.99
CA ALA A 109 1.51 2.48 -4.61
C ALA A 109 2.93 2.47 -4.04
N PHE A 110 3.09 3.00 -2.84
CA PHE A 110 4.25 2.79 -2.00
C PHE A 110 3.80 2.13 -0.70
N ALA A 111 4.46 1.05 -0.29
CA ALA A 111 4.11 0.32 0.93
C ALA A 111 5.34 -0.03 1.76
N VAL A 112 5.31 0.29 3.05
CA VAL A 112 6.27 -0.18 4.05
C VAL A 112 5.51 -0.91 5.15
N ILE A 113 5.73 -2.22 5.25
CA ILE A 113 5.02 -3.09 6.19
C ILE A 113 6.02 -3.68 7.20
N GLY A 114 5.89 -3.28 8.46
CA GLY A 114 6.65 -3.83 9.57
C GLY A 114 6.15 -5.21 10.02
N GLY A 115 6.90 -5.83 10.94
CA GLY A 115 6.65 -7.20 11.40
C GLY A 115 5.22 -7.40 11.96
N ALA A 116 4.60 -8.51 11.54
CA ALA A 116 3.24 -8.95 11.83
C ALA A 116 2.12 -7.97 11.39
N SER A 117 2.47 -6.79 10.85
CA SER A 117 1.50 -5.81 10.39
C SER A 117 0.71 -6.29 9.17
N ILE A 118 -0.51 -5.78 9.04
CA ILE A 118 -1.42 -6.12 7.93
C ILE A 118 -1.75 -4.85 7.15
N GLY A 119 -1.32 -4.79 5.89
CA GLY A 119 -1.63 -3.72 4.96
C GLY A 119 -2.63 -4.14 3.88
N GLU A 120 -3.50 -3.24 3.48
CA GLU A 120 -4.38 -3.38 2.32
C GLU A 120 -4.33 -2.10 1.46
N LEU A 121 -4.02 -2.28 0.17
CA LEU A 121 -3.99 -1.23 -0.84
C LEU A 121 -4.89 -1.62 -2.01
N ILE A 122 -5.99 -0.89 -2.18
CA ILE A 122 -6.94 -1.07 -3.28
C ILE A 122 -7.07 0.24 -4.05
N GLN A 123 -6.74 0.21 -5.33
CA GLN A 123 -6.84 1.36 -6.22
C GLN A 123 -7.59 0.96 -7.49
N SER A 124 -8.76 1.58 -7.71
CA SER A 124 -9.60 1.37 -8.88
C SER A 124 -9.84 2.70 -9.59
N GLY A 125 -9.59 2.76 -10.89
CA GLY A 125 -9.67 3.98 -11.69
C GLY A 125 -8.30 4.40 -12.22
N GLN A 126 -8.01 5.69 -12.30
CA GLN A 126 -6.82 6.18 -13.01
C GLN A 126 -6.02 7.22 -12.22
N GLY A 127 -4.70 7.07 -12.20
CA GLY A 127 -3.78 8.02 -11.59
C GLY A 127 -3.93 8.18 -10.08
N ASN A 128 -4.46 7.17 -9.38
CA ASN A 128 -4.53 7.18 -7.93
C ASN A 128 -3.13 6.94 -7.35
N VAL A 129 -2.82 7.60 -6.23
CA VAL A 129 -1.54 7.50 -5.53
C VAL A 129 -1.80 7.14 -4.07
N ALA A 130 -1.16 6.07 -3.59
CA ALA A 130 -1.27 5.59 -2.22
C ALA A 130 0.11 5.40 -1.59
N ASP A 131 0.31 5.95 -0.40
CA ASP A 131 1.47 5.70 0.46
C ASP A 131 0.98 5.07 1.77
N LEU A 132 1.33 3.81 2.01
CA LEU A 132 0.97 3.07 3.21
C LEU A 132 2.21 2.69 4.00
N THR A 133 2.30 3.18 5.23
CA THR A 133 3.38 2.86 6.14
C THR A 133 2.83 2.35 7.46
N ILE A 134 3.18 1.12 7.85
CA ILE A 134 2.74 0.51 9.10
C ILE A 134 3.96 0.05 9.90
N PHE A 135 4.14 0.64 11.08
CA PHE A 135 5.14 0.24 12.05
C PHE A 135 4.46 -0.30 13.30
N SER A 136 4.48 -1.63 13.44
CA SER A 136 4.04 -2.30 14.67
C SER A 136 5.22 -2.67 15.54
N VAL A 137 4.98 -2.72 16.86
CA VAL A 137 5.99 -3.16 17.83
C VAL A 137 6.09 -4.69 17.77
N PRO A 138 7.27 -5.26 17.47
CA PRO A 138 7.44 -6.71 17.41
C PRO A 138 7.03 -7.40 18.72
N GLY A 139 6.29 -8.50 18.63
CA GLY A 139 5.84 -9.28 19.80
C GLY A 139 4.61 -8.71 20.53
N LEU A 140 4.04 -7.61 20.05
CA LEU A 140 2.75 -7.09 20.51
C LEU A 140 1.65 -7.31 19.47
N LEU A 141 0.45 -6.78 19.74
CA LEU A 141 -0.66 -6.83 18.79
C LEU A 141 -0.27 -6.18 17.46
N PRO A 142 -0.58 -6.83 16.32
CA PRO A 142 -0.26 -6.29 15.00
C PRO A 142 -1.09 -5.03 14.74
N GLY A 143 -0.47 -4.04 14.11
CA GLY A 143 -1.15 -2.88 13.55
C GLY A 143 -1.69 -3.18 12.16
N SER A 144 -2.71 -2.44 11.75
CA SER A 144 -3.33 -2.57 10.43
C SER A 144 -3.53 -1.23 9.73
N GLY A 145 -3.49 -1.26 8.40
CA GLY A 145 -3.64 -0.07 7.59
C GLY A 145 -4.31 -0.39 6.27
N ARG A 146 -5.34 0.38 5.90
CA ARG A 146 -6.08 0.21 4.65
C ARG A 146 -6.18 1.54 3.90
N ILE A 147 -5.83 1.53 2.63
CA ILE A 147 -6.16 2.60 1.69
C ILE A 147 -7.01 2.01 0.57
N GLU A 148 -8.16 2.62 0.35
CA GLU A 148 -9.07 2.30 -0.74
C GLU A 148 -9.39 3.57 -1.53
N GLN A 149 -9.12 3.53 -2.83
CA GLN A 149 -9.32 4.65 -3.74
C GLN A 149 -10.13 4.18 -4.95
N GLU A 150 -11.29 4.80 -5.15
CA GLU A 150 -12.15 4.58 -6.31
C GLU A 150 -12.36 5.91 -7.04
N GLY A 151 -11.99 5.95 -8.32
CA GLY A 151 -12.10 7.13 -9.19
C GLY A 151 -10.73 7.57 -9.70
N SER A 152 -10.57 8.87 -9.95
CA SER A 152 -9.40 9.42 -10.64
C SER A 152 -8.60 10.38 -9.77
N SER A 153 -7.27 10.26 -9.84
CA SER A 153 -6.34 11.23 -9.22
C SER A 153 -6.53 11.42 -7.72
N ASN A 154 -6.99 10.39 -7.01
CA ASN A 154 -7.03 10.41 -5.55
C ASN A 154 -5.62 10.23 -4.99
N ILE A 155 -5.30 10.92 -3.90
CA ILE A 155 -4.02 10.85 -3.21
C ILE A 155 -4.27 10.54 -1.74
N ALA A 156 -3.69 9.45 -1.26
CA ALA A 156 -3.79 9.02 0.13
C ALA A 156 -2.42 8.69 0.70
N SER A 157 -2.16 9.15 1.91
CA SER A 157 -0.99 8.75 2.71
C SER A 157 -1.47 8.34 4.09
N LEU A 158 -1.15 7.11 4.49
CA LEU A 158 -1.53 6.53 5.77
C LEU A 158 -0.28 6.04 6.50
N ARG A 159 -0.03 6.61 7.69
CA ARG A 159 0.97 6.11 8.64
C ARG A 159 0.28 5.56 9.87
N VAL A 160 0.59 4.32 10.25
CA VAL A 160 0.08 3.68 11.46
C VAL A 160 1.23 3.24 12.33
N GLU A 161 1.24 3.69 13.58
CA GLU A 161 2.30 3.40 14.56
C GLU A 161 1.72 3.06 15.94
N GLY A 162 2.04 1.88 16.44
CA GLY A 162 1.60 1.42 17.77
C GLY A 162 1.08 -0.01 17.77
N ALA A 163 1.11 -0.64 18.95
CA ALA A 163 0.58 -1.98 19.13
C ALA A 163 -0.95 -1.97 18.95
N GLY A 164 -1.47 -2.77 18.01
CA GLY A 164 -2.90 -2.84 17.72
C GLY A 164 -3.49 -1.55 17.14
N ALA A 165 -2.66 -0.61 16.68
CA ALA A 165 -3.14 0.61 16.03
C ALA A 165 -3.74 0.28 14.66
N SER A 166 -4.82 0.96 14.27
CA SER A 166 -5.46 0.75 12.96
C SER A 166 -5.78 2.04 12.23
N GLY A 167 -5.53 2.06 10.93
CA GLY A 167 -5.79 3.21 10.08
C GLY A 167 -6.58 2.84 8.83
N GLN A 168 -7.51 3.69 8.43
CA GLN A 168 -8.24 3.51 7.17
C GLN A 168 -8.47 4.85 6.47
N ILE A 169 -8.17 4.89 5.18
CA ILE A 169 -8.58 5.95 4.25
C ILE A 169 -9.44 5.29 3.15
N SER A 170 -10.63 5.83 2.92
CA SER A 170 -11.50 5.45 1.80
C SER A 170 -11.87 6.72 1.03
N GLN A 171 -11.52 6.76 -0.25
CA GLN A 171 -11.76 7.88 -1.16
C GLN A 171 -12.60 7.39 -2.34
N MET A 172 -13.77 7.98 -2.53
CA MET A 172 -14.69 7.69 -3.63
C MET A 172 -15.01 8.96 -4.39
N GLY A 173 -14.62 9.03 -5.65
CA GLY A 173 -14.72 10.21 -6.52
C GLY A 173 -13.34 10.63 -7.03
N ASP A 174 -13.22 11.88 -7.44
CA ASP A 174 -12.02 12.38 -8.12
C ASP A 174 -11.27 13.43 -7.29
N ALA A 175 -9.94 13.43 -7.41
CA ALA A 175 -9.06 14.45 -6.83
C ALA A 175 -9.21 14.63 -5.31
N ASN A 176 -9.54 13.56 -4.57
CA ASN A 176 -9.54 13.59 -3.12
C ASN A 176 -8.11 13.45 -2.58
N ILE A 177 -7.76 14.22 -1.55
CA ILE A 177 -6.42 14.24 -0.96
C ILE A 177 -6.52 14.07 0.56
N MET A 178 -5.79 13.09 1.10
CA MET A 178 -5.77 12.82 2.53
C MET A 178 -4.41 12.30 3.02
N THR A 179 -3.90 12.87 4.11
CA THR A 179 -2.80 12.33 4.91
C THR A 179 -3.28 12.03 6.34
N LEU A 180 -3.32 10.77 6.73
CA LEU A 180 -3.72 10.30 8.06
C LEU A 180 -2.52 9.67 8.79
N GLU A 181 -2.27 10.13 10.01
CA GLU A 181 -1.34 9.51 10.95
C GLU A 181 -2.12 8.97 12.15
N VAL A 182 -1.94 7.69 12.47
CA VAL A 182 -2.55 7.03 13.63
C VAL A 182 -1.44 6.57 14.56
N GLU A 183 -1.40 7.12 15.77
CA GLU A 183 -0.36 6.85 16.75
C GLU A 183 -0.94 6.45 18.11
N GLY A 184 -0.34 5.44 18.72
CA GLY A 184 -0.68 4.98 20.07
C GLY A 184 -1.25 3.57 20.09
N ALA A 185 -1.12 2.90 21.24
CA ALA A 185 -1.59 1.55 21.40
C ALA A 185 -3.13 1.48 21.32
N GLY A 186 -3.65 0.61 20.46
CA GLY A 186 -5.09 0.43 20.23
C GLY A 186 -5.79 1.63 19.55
N THR A 187 -5.05 2.66 19.15
CA THR A 187 -5.62 3.84 18.49
C THR A 187 -6.19 3.46 17.13
N SER A 188 -7.38 3.97 16.80
CA SER A 188 -7.97 3.79 15.47
C SER A 188 -8.36 5.10 14.80
N GLY A 189 -8.01 5.24 13.52
CA GLY A 189 -8.34 6.39 12.71
C GLY A 189 -9.01 5.97 11.41
N THR A 190 -10.15 6.58 11.07
CA THR A 190 -10.85 6.34 9.81
C THR A 190 -11.21 7.65 9.14
N VAL A 191 -10.82 7.79 7.88
CA VAL A 191 -11.26 8.87 7.00
C VAL A 191 -12.05 8.28 5.84
N ILE A 192 -13.22 8.86 5.58
CA ILE A 192 -14.03 8.58 4.39
C ILE A 192 -14.29 9.88 3.66
N GLN A 193 -13.87 9.95 2.41
CA GLN A 193 -14.14 11.07 1.50
C GLN A 193 -15.00 10.57 0.34
N THR A 194 -16.16 11.20 0.13
CA THR A 194 -17.05 10.91 -0.99
C THR A 194 -17.30 12.20 -1.79
N GLY A 195 -17.23 12.13 -3.11
CA GLY A 195 -17.33 13.28 -4.01
C GLY A 195 -15.97 13.73 -4.51
N ASN A 196 -15.89 14.94 -5.03
CA ASN A 196 -14.70 15.43 -5.73
C ASN A 196 -13.96 16.51 -4.96
N GLY A 197 -12.64 16.56 -5.08
CA GLY A 197 -11.82 17.63 -4.53
C GLY A 197 -11.85 17.72 -3.00
N ASN A 198 -12.22 16.64 -2.29
CA ASN A 198 -12.16 16.63 -0.84
C ASN A 198 -10.70 16.65 -0.42
N GLY A 199 -10.33 17.68 0.33
CA GLY A 199 -9.00 17.79 0.89
C GLY A 199 -9.08 18.24 2.34
N THR A 200 -8.08 17.84 3.11
CA THR A 200 -7.70 18.55 4.32
C THR A 200 -6.43 19.33 4.02
N THR A 201 -6.31 20.54 4.54
CA THR A 201 -5.02 21.25 4.53
C THR A 201 -4.17 20.66 5.65
N GLY A 202 -3.22 19.80 5.29
CA GLY A 202 -2.25 19.21 6.21
C GLY A 202 -2.61 17.80 6.68
N THR A 203 -1.90 17.33 7.69
CA THR A 203 -2.03 15.97 8.23
C THR A 203 -3.10 15.92 9.31
N VAL A 204 -4.01 14.95 9.20
CA VAL A 204 -4.85 14.54 10.33
C VAL A 204 -4.04 13.56 11.17
N ARG A 205 -3.78 13.91 12.43
CA ARG A 205 -3.10 13.03 13.38
C ARG A 205 -4.05 12.60 14.47
N VAL A 206 -4.23 11.29 14.61
CA VAL A 206 -5.01 10.65 15.66
C VAL A 206 -4.03 10.10 16.70
N ILE A 207 -4.02 10.73 17.88
CA ILE A 207 -3.22 10.28 19.01
C ILE A 207 -4.22 9.95 20.13
N SER A 208 -4.33 8.69 20.50
CA SER A 208 -5.20 8.26 21.59
C SER A 208 -4.59 7.10 22.38
N ASN A 209 -5.28 6.67 23.43
CA ASN A 209 -4.96 5.51 24.26
C ASN A 209 -5.99 4.38 24.06
N GLY A 210 -6.47 4.19 22.82
CA GLY A 210 -7.46 3.15 22.47
C GLY A 210 -8.78 3.67 21.90
N GLU A 211 -8.89 4.97 21.63
CA GLU A 211 -10.11 5.58 21.09
C GLU A 211 -10.13 5.58 19.56
N THR A 212 -11.35 5.65 19.00
CA THR A 212 -11.62 5.74 17.57
C THR A 212 -11.93 7.17 17.15
N VAL A 213 -11.22 7.66 16.12
CA VAL A 213 -11.58 8.90 15.43
C VAL A 213 -12.09 8.57 14.03
N ARG A 214 -13.30 9.04 13.73
CA ARG A 214 -13.93 8.90 12.41
C ARG A 214 -14.20 10.28 11.81
N ILE A 215 -13.69 10.48 10.61
CA ILE A 215 -13.88 11.69 9.81
C ILE A 215 -14.62 11.32 8.54
N VAL A 216 -15.71 12.03 8.25
CA VAL A 216 -16.49 11.87 7.02
C VAL A 216 -16.55 13.22 6.33
N GLN A 217 -16.01 13.29 5.11
CA GLN A 217 -16.07 14.47 4.26
C GLN A 217 -16.90 14.14 3.02
N ARG A 218 -17.83 15.03 2.67
CA ARG A 218 -18.67 14.91 1.48
C ARG A 218 -18.49 16.15 0.63
N GLY A 219 -17.91 15.95 -0.55
CA GLY A 219 -17.78 16.96 -1.58
C GLY A 219 -19.05 16.99 -2.44
N PHE A 220 -19.27 18.12 -3.12
CA PHE A 220 -20.33 18.28 -4.12
C PHE A 220 -19.78 18.05 -5.52
#